data_AF-A0A8T3TZK9-F1
#
_entry.id   AF-A0A8T3TZK9-F1
#
_cell.length_a   1.000
_cell.length_b   1.000
_cell.length_c   1.000
_cell.angle_alpha   90.00
_cell.angle_beta   90.00
_cell.angle_gamma   90.00
#
_symmetry.space_group_name_H-M   'P 1'
#
loop_
_entity.id
_entity.type
_entity.pdbx_description
1 polymer ?
#
loop_
_entity_poly.entity_id
_entity_poly.type
_entity_poly.pdbx_seq_one_letter_code
_entity_poly.pdbx_strand_id
1 'polypeptide(L)' 'MGVTVYNTSITDAEWEVMRVVWANDRVTSKKVISILKEKMDWTQSTIKTILGRLVEKGVLNTEQEGRKFIYTAN' A
#
# COMPACT_ATOMS: atom_id res chain seq x y z
N MET A 1 -4.74 10.70 22.15
CA MET A 1 -4.46 9.66 21.15
C MET A 1 -5.05 10.15 19.84
N GLY A 2 -4.21 10.70 18.95
CA GLY A 2 -4.67 11.26 17.68
C GLY A 2 -4.97 10.15 16.71
N VAL A 3 -6.25 9.84 16.52
CA VAL A 3 -6.70 9.09 15.35
C VAL A 3 -6.53 10.05 14.17
N THR A 4 -5.56 9.79 13.30
CA THR A 4 -5.43 10.48 12.01
C THR A 4 -6.68 10.14 11.20
N VAL A 5 -7.67 11.02 11.27
CA VAL A 5 -8.86 11.00 10.43
C VAL A 5 -8.42 11.36 9.01
N TYR A 6 -8.02 10.36 8.22
CA TYR A 6 -7.80 10.52 6.79
C TYR A 6 -9.16 10.82 6.14
N ASN A 7 -9.50 12.11 6.00
CA ASN A 7 -10.75 12.61 5.43
C ASN A 7 -10.76 12.48 3.88
N THR A 8 -10.39 11.31 3.36
CA THR A 8 -10.34 11.04 1.93
C THR A 8 -10.75 9.60 1.72
N SER A 9 -12.00 9.38 1.29
CA SER A 9 -12.63 8.08 1.07
C SER A 9 -11.63 7.02 0.58
N ILE A 10 -11.20 6.14 1.49
CA ILE A 10 -10.38 4.97 1.17
C ILE A 10 -11.36 3.90 0.72
N THR A 11 -11.28 3.50 -0.55
CA THR A 11 -12.08 2.39 -1.09
C THR A 11 -11.66 1.07 -0.46
N ASP A 12 -12.53 0.06 -0.47
CA ASP A 12 -12.21 -1.28 0.07
C ASP A 12 -10.89 -1.84 -0.50
N ALA A 13 -10.63 -1.53 -1.78
CA ALA A 13 -9.41 -1.95 -2.45
C ALA A 13 -8.16 -1.28 -1.87
N GLU A 14 -8.20 0.03 -1.65
CA GLU A 14 -7.13 0.79 -0.98
C GLU A 14 -6.90 0.33 0.46
N TRP A 15 -7.99 0.02 1.16
CA TRP A 15 -7.94 -0.44 2.55
C TRP A 15 -7.22 -1.79 2.70
N GLU A 16 -7.42 -2.70 1.74
CA GLU A 16 -6.72 -4.00 1.76
C GLU A 16 -5.22 -3.85 1.52
N VAL A 17 -4.80 -2.95 0.62
CA VAL A 17 -3.38 -2.64 0.42
C VAL A 17 -2.77 -2.08 1.69
N MET A 18 -3.48 -1.14 2.33
CA MET A 18 -3.07 -0.52 3.58
C MET A 18 -2.91 -1.56 4.71
N ARG A 19 -3.83 -2.54 4.82
CA ARG A 19 -3.69 -3.67 5.74
C ARG A 19 -2.41 -4.47 5.52
N VAL A 20 -2.08 -4.77 4.27
CA VAL A 20 -0.86 -5.53 3.95
C VAL A 20 0.39 -4.74 4.34
N VAL A 21 0.39 -3.42 4.10
CA VAL A 21 1.52 -2.56 4.48
C VAL A 21 1.66 -2.43 5.99
N TRP A 22 0.57 -2.16 6.71
CA TRP A 22 0.56 -2.12 8.16
C TRP A 22 0.97 -3.43 8.82
N ALA A 23 0.59 -4.58 8.28
CA ALA A 23 0.97 -5.87 8.83
C ALA A 23 2.46 -6.20 8.66
N ASN A 24 3.15 -5.54 7.73
CA ASN A 24 4.56 -5.84 7.40
C ASN A 24 5.54 -4.71 7.76
N ASP A 25 5.05 -3.53 8.19
CA ASP A 25 5.79 -2.33 8.58
C ASP A 25 6.66 -1.71 7.46
N ARG A 26 7.59 -2.49 6.88
CA ARG A 26 8.35 -2.21 5.67
C ARG A 26 8.15 -3.31 4.64
N VAL A 27 7.61 -2.95 3.48
CA VAL A 27 7.26 -3.97 2.46
C VAL A 27 7.55 -3.51 1.05
N THR A 28 8.08 -4.40 0.23
CA THR A 28 8.37 -4.09 -1.18
C THR A 28 7.13 -4.21 -2.06
N SER A 29 7.08 -3.45 -3.17
CA SER A 29 6.03 -3.59 -4.19
C SER A 29 5.81 -5.04 -4.62
N LYS A 30 6.89 -5.81 -4.80
CA LYS A 30 6.82 -7.22 -5.18
C LYS A 30 6.12 -8.09 -4.12
N LYS A 31 6.33 -7.80 -2.84
CA LYS A 31 5.73 -8.52 -1.72
C LYS A 31 4.25 -8.14 -1.55
N VAL A 32 3.91 -6.84 -1.63
CA VAL A 32 2.50 -6.39 -1.69
C VAL A 32 1.76 -7.11 -2.81
N ILE A 33 2.35 -7.12 -4.01
CA ILE A 33 1.78 -7.76 -5.18
C ILE A 33 1.54 -9.25 -4.94
N SER A 34 2.53 -9.96 -4.38
CA SER A 34 2.39 -11.39 -4.11
C SER A 34 1.27 -11.68 -3.11
N ILE A 35 1.20 -10.91 -2.02
CA ILE A 35 0.19 -11.13 -0.96
C ILE A 35 -1.22 -10.85 -1.47
N LEU A 36 -1.42 -9.73 -2.16
CA LEU A 36 -2.73 -9.35 -2.67
C LEU A 36 -3.16 -10.20 -3.86
N LYS A 37 -2.22 -10.66 -4.68
CA LYS A 37 -2.51 -11.62 -5.73
C LYS A 37 -2.99 -12.95 -5.13
N GLU A 38 -2.36 -13.42 -4.06
CA GLU A 38 -2.78 -14.68 -3.41
C GLU A 38 -4.10 -14.53 -2.65
N LYS A 39 -4.32 -13.39 -1.99
CA LYS A 39 -5.49 -13.16 -1.13
C LYS A 39 -6.74 -12.68 -1.87
N MET A 40 -6.57 -11.88 -2.94
CA MET A 40 -7.66 -11.16 -3.64
C MET A 40 -7.67 -11.43 -5.16
N ASP A 41 -6.72 -12.22 -5.68
CA ASP A 41 -6.51 -12.46 -7.12
C ASP A 41 -6.35 -11.19 -7.96
N TRP A 42 -5.82 -10.11 -7.35
CA TRP A 42 -5.63 -8.86 -8.06
C TRP A 42 -4.44 -8.89 -9.01
N THR A 43 -4.60 -8.23 -10.15
CA THR A 43 -3.50 -8.03 -11.09
C THR A 43 -2.48 -7.04 -10.56
N GLN A 44 -1.24 -7.18 -11.01
CA GLN A 44 -0.15 -6.27 -10.61
C GLN A 44 -0.47 -4.81 -10.96
N SER A 45 -1.20 -4.58 -12.06
CA SER A 45 -1.62 -3.26 -12.51
C SER A 45 -2.55 -2.60 -11.49
N THR A 46 -3.59 -3.31 -11.04
CA THR A 46 -4.54 -2.83 -10.03
C THR A 46 -3.81 -2.43 -8.74
N ILE A 47 -2.90 -3.29 -8.28
CA ILE A 47 -2.15 -3.08 -7.04
C ILE A 47 -1.22 -1.87 -7.16
N LYS A 48 -0.53 -1.72 -8.30
CA LYS A 48 0.32 -0.55 -8.57
C LYS A 48 -0.47 0.75 -8.63
N THR A 49 -1.64 0.75 -9.27
CA THR A 49 -2.53 1.92 -9.31
C THR A 49 -2.96 2.33 -7.91
N ILE A 50 -3.34 1.37 -7.07
CA ILE A 50 -3.74 1.63 -5.69
C ILE A 50 -2.57 2.14 -4.83
N LEU A 51 -1.40 1.49 -4.94
CA LEU A 51 -0.17 1.96 -4.28
C LEU A 51 0.16 3.40 -4.67
N GLY A 52 0.09 3.72 -5.96
CA GLY A 52 0.29 5.07 -6.47
C GLY A 52 -0.68 6.06 -5.83
N ARG A 53 -1.99 5.76 -5.85
CA ARG A 53 -3.01 6.61 -5.24
C ARG A 53 -2.81 6.80 -3.74
N LEU A 54 -2.41 5.77 -3.01
CA LEU A 54 -2.15 5.87 -1.56
C LEU A 54 -0.91 6.71 -1.25
N VAL A 55 0.11 6.64 -2.10
CA VAL A 55 1.30 7.49 -2.02
C VAL A 55 0.95 8.94 -2.36
N GLU A 56 0.18 9.16 -3.42
CA GLU A 56 -0.32 10.50 -3.80
C GLU A 56 -1.22 11.11 -2.71
N LYS A 57 -2.00 10.29 -2.00
CA LYS A 57 -2.80 10.71 -0.83
C LYS A 57 -1.95 10.97 0.43
N GLY A 58 -0.66 10.62 0.43
CA GLY A 58 0.23 10.76 1.59
C GLY A 58 -0.01 9.74 2.71
N VAL A 59 -0.76 8.67 2.42
CA VAL A 59 -1.10 7.60 3.37
C VAL A 59 0.02 6.56 3.46
N LEU A 60 0.66 6.30 2.32
CA LEU A 60 1.83 5.44 2.24
C LEU A 60 3.05 6.27 1.86
N ASN A 61 4.17 5.98 2.49
CA ASN A 61 5.45 6.53 2.11
C ASN A 61 6.21 5.52 1.23
N THR A 62 6.85 6.01 0.18
CA THR A 62 7.67 5.19 -0.71
C THR A 62 9.13 5.59 -0.59
N GLU A 63 9.99 4.61 -0.37
CA GLU A 63 11.43 4.79 -0.24
C GLU A 63 12.13 3.91 -1.28
N GLN A 64 13.11 4.49 -1.98
CA GLN A 64 13.91 3.73 -2.93
C GLN A 64 15.15 3.18 -2.23
N GLU A 65 15.17 1.87 -2.01
CA GLU A 65 16.32 1.16 -1.44
C GLU A 65 17.05 0.42 -2.57
N GLY A 66 18.01 1.12 -3.18
CA GLY A 66 18.80 0.64 -4.34
C GLY A 66 17.94 0.42 -5.59
N ARG A 67 17.69 -0.85 -5.95
CA ARG A 67 16.86 -1.26 -7.10
C ARG A 67 15.42 -1.62 -6.71
N LYS A 68 15.05 -1.48 -5.43
CA LYS A 68 13.74 -1.87 -4.90
C LYS A 68 13.00 -0.65 -4.38
N PHE A 69 11.68 -0.65 -4.53
CA PHE A 69 10.79 0.31 -3.89
C PHE A 69 10.19 -0.33 -2.63
N ILE A 70 10.44 0.30 -1.49
CA ILE A 70 9.90 -0.06 -0.19
C ILE A 70 8.76 0.90 0.13
N TYR A 71 7.64 0.34 0.56
CA TYR A 71 6.47 1.05 0.99
C TYR A 71 6.33 0.87 2.50
N THR A 72 6.04 1.97 3.17
CA THR A 72 5.85 2.06 4.62
C THR A 72 4.57 2.86 4.89
N ALA A 73 3.90 2.60 6.00
CA ALA A 73 2.76 3.41 6.40
C ALA A 73 3.25 4.72 7.04
N ASN A 74 2.57 5.83 6.74
CA ASN A 74 2.85 7.16 7.28
C ASN A 74 1.90 7.51 8.44
#